data_AF-A0A2D6S4J8-F1
#
_entry.id   AF-A0A2D6S4J8-F1
#
_cell.length_a   1.000
_cell.length_b   1.000
_cell.length_c   1.000
_cell.angle_alpha   90.00
_cell.angle_beta   90.00
_cell.angle_gamma   90.00
#
_symmetry.space_group_name_H-M   'P 1'
#
loop_
_entity.id
_entity.type
_entity.pdbx_description
1 polymer ?
#
loop_
_entity_poly.entity_id
_entity_poly.type
_entity_poly.pdbx_seq_one_letter_code
_entity_poly.pdbx_strand_id
1 'polypeptide(L)'
;RMIAHPGLIQRLNWIMGSGFECMQCSAFLSGKGSSGHFLHAAGEPAKVTNHYRQQNGRVYSEYINVAWQLRDVTLEDGGFVCIPGSHKASYPMPEGIRTCDDEMGLVRHVEMKAGDVLLFLASAQTHGAYPWTGEENRRMIFFQYRSRNLYMS
;
A
#
# COMPACT_ATOMS: atom_id res chain seq x y z
N ARG A 1 7.18 16.10 10.97
CA ARG A 1 6.57 15.26 12.03
C ARG A 1 6.10 13.90 11.49
N MET A 2 5.42 13.81 10.34
CA MET A 2 4.89 12.54 9.79
C MET A 2 5.96 11.46 9.52
N ILE A 3 7.06 11.81 8.84
CA ILE A 3 8.15 10.87 8.47
C ILE A 3 8.80 10.13 9.65
N ALA A 4 8.75 10.73 10.85
CA ALA A 4 9.34 10.21 12.07
C ALA A 4 8.32 10.12 13.22
N HIS A 5 7.03 9.98 12.89
CA HIS A 5 5.98 9.88 13.91
C HIS A 5 6.22 8.65 14.80
N PRO A 6 6.22 8.75 16.13
CA PRO A 6 6.61 7.63 17.02
C PRO A 6 5.81 6.35 16.78
N GLY A 7 4.49 6.47 16.59
CA GLY A 7 3.63 5.32 16.31
C GLY A 7 3.90 4.67 14.95
N LEU A 8 4.39 5.42 13.97
CA LEU A 8 4.83 4.88 12.67
C LEU A 8 6.15 4.13 12.84
N ILE A 9 7.14 4.77 13.47
CA ILE A 9 8.48 4.19 13.70
C ILE A 9 8.38 2.86 14.46
N GLN A 10 7.51 2.78 15.49
CA GLN A 10 7.26 1.54 16.22
C GLN A 10 6.79 0.41 15.30
N ARG A 11 5.86 0.69 14.38
CA ARG A 11 5.32 -0.29 13.42
C ARG A 11 6.37 -0.69 12.39
N LEU A 12 7.11 0.27 11.84
CA LEU A 12 8.19 0.00 10.88
C LEU A 12 9.28 -0.88 11.49
N ASN A 13 9.70 -0.63 12.74
CA ASN A 13 10.66 -1.50 13.44
C ASN A 13 10.15 -2.94 13.61
N TRP A 14 8.84 -3.12 13.82
CA TRP A 14 8.26 -4.46 13.93
C TRP A 14 8.22 -5.18 12.58
N ILE A 15 7.79 -4.48 11.52
CA ILE A 15 7.57 -5.04 10.17
C ILE A 15 8.88 -5.24 9.37
N MET A 16 9.82 -4.31 9.49
CA MET A 16 10.99 -4.20 8.60
C MET A 16 12.29 -4.63 9.29
N GLY A 17 12.22 -5.04 10.56
CA GLY A 17 13.40 -5.32 11.39
C GLY A 17 14.08 -4.06 11.92
N SER A 18 15.30 -4.21 12.42
CA SER A 18 16.09 -3.09 12.94
C SER A 18 16.67 -2.28 11.79
N GLY A 19 16.24 -1.03 11.60
CA GLY A 19 16.83 -0.10 10.64
C GLY A 19 16.15 -0.09 9.27
N PHE A 20 15.75 1.10 8.86
CA PHE A 20 15.14 1.39 7.56
C PHE A 20 15.50 2.80 7.12
N GLU A 21 15.23 3.10 5.85
CA GLU A 21 15.40 4.42 5.27
C GLU A 21 14.18 4.82 4.44
N CYS A 22 13.89 6.11 4.41
CA CYS A 22 12.84 6.66 3.57
C CYS A 22 13.41 6.92 2.18
N MET A 23 12.98 6.13 1.20
CA MET A 23 13.47 6.20 -0.18
C MET A 23 12.73 7.27 -0.99
N GLN A 24 11.46 7.50 -0.68
CA GLN A 24 10.61 8.44 -1.40
C GLN A 24 9.73 9.22 -0.43
N CYS A 25 9.57 10.51 -0.70
CA CYS A 25 8.56 11.38 -0.10
C CYS A 25 7.81 12.07 -1.23
N SER A 26 6.52 11.77 -1.39
CA SER A 26 5.68 12.36 -2.43
C SER A 26 4.33 12.78 -1.86
N ALA A 27 3.58 13.58 -2.63
CA ALA A 27 2.19 13.86 -2.36
C ALA A 27 1.35 13.38 -3.55
N PHE A 28 0.17 12.83 -3.27
CA PHE A 28 -0.81 12.53 -4.32
C PHE A 28 -1.99 13.46 -4.18
N LEU A 29 -2.45 13.96 -5.33
CA LEU A 29 -3.63 14.78 -5.48
C LEU A 29 -4.50 14.14 -6.55
N SER A 30 -5.75 13.85 -6.21
CA SER A 30 -6.73 13.32 -7.17
C SER A 30 -7.98 14.20 -7.09
N GLY A 31 -8.29 14.87 -8.19
CA GLY A 31 -9.55 15.60 -8.34
C GLY A 31 -10.64 14.72 -8.92
N LYS A 32 -11.88 15.21 -8.84
CA LYS A 32 -13.05 14.52 -9.39
C LYS A 32 -12.80 14.13 -10.86
N GLY A 33 -13.09 12.86 -11.19
CA GLY A 33 -12.84 12.29 -12.51
C GLY A 33 -11.42 11.74 -12.73
N SER A 34 -10.54 11.75 -11.72
CA SER A 34 -9.24 11.09 -11.83
C SER A 34 -9.44 9.58 -12.01
N SER A 35 -8.71 8.97 -12.95
CA SER A 35 -8.92 7.58 -13.39
C SER A 35 -8.60 6.50 -12.36
N GLY A 36 -7.94 6.83 -11.25
CA GLY A 36 -7.40 5.83 -10.34
C GLY A 36 -6.13 5.15 -10.89
N HIS A 37 -5.87 3.93 -10.43
CA HIS A 37 -4.70 3.13 -10.82
C HIS A 37 -5.05 1.64 -10.73
N PHE A 38 -4.83 0.91 -11.83
CA PHE A 38 -4.95 -0.54 -11.90
C PHE A 38 -4.27 -1.28 -10.73
N LEU A 39 -4.82 -2.43 -10.35
CA LEU A 39 -4.23 -3.30 -9.35
C LEU A 39 -2.88 -3.85 -9.85
N HIS A 40 -1.86 -3.74 -9.01
CA HIS A 40 -0.49 -4.17 -9.31
C HIS A 40 0.19 -4.71 -8.06
N ALA A 41 1.47 -5.11 -8.17
CA ALA A 41 2.30 -5.52 -7.03
C ALA A 41 1.80 -6.79 -6.30
N ALA A 42 1.48 -7.85 -7.05
CA ALA A 42 1.23 -9.18 -6.46
C ALA A 42 2.54 -9.88 -6.05
N GLY A 43 2.43 -10.89 -5.18
CA GLY A 43 3.55 -11.77 -4.81
C GLY A 43 4.05 -12.67 -5.96
N GLU A 44 3.38 -12.65 -7.12
CA GLU A 44 3.70 -13.42 -8.33
C GLU A 44 3.79 -12.48 -9.56
N PRO A 45 4.84 -12.58 -10.40
CA PRO A 45 6.00 -13.46 -10.27
C PRO A 45 6.91 -13.10 -9.10
N ALA A 46 7.59 -14.12 -8.58
CA ALA A 46 8.65 -13.92 -7.60
C ALA A 46 9.71 -12.95 -8.16
N LYS A 47 10.12 -11.99 -7.33
CA LYS A 47 11.13 -10.98 -7.67
C LYS A 47 12.35 -11.16 -6.80
N VAL A 48 13.51 -10.76 -7.34
CA VAL A 48 14.78 -10.72 -6.59
C VAL A 48 14.78 -9.64 -5.50
N THR A 49 13.86 -8.68 -5.58
CA THR A 49 13.61 -7.62 -4.59
C THR A 49 12.15 -7.63 -4.17
N ASN A 50 11.81 -6.82 -3.16
CA ASN A 50 10.46 -6.66 -2.62
C ASN A 50 9.96 -7.85 -1.80
N HIS A 51 10.88 -8.45 -1.05
CA HIS A 51 10.57 -9.64 -0.28
C HIS A 51 9.62 -9.33 0.88
N TYR A 52 8.70 -10.26 1.09
CA TYR A 52 7.89 -10.36 2.30
C TYR A 52 7.99 -11.79 2.83
N ARG A 53 8.26 -11.92 4.12
CA ARG A 53 8.14 -13.20 4.82
C ARG A 53 7.58 -12.99 6.21
N GLN A 54 6.75 -13.92 6.64
CA GLN A 54 6.36 -14.05 8.04
C GLN A 54 6.90 -15.38 8.56
N GLN A 55 7.66 -15.35 9.65
CA GLN A 55 8.20 -16.56 10.28
C GLN A 55 8.37 -16.33 11.78
N ASN A 56 8.04 -17.34 12.60
CA ASN A 56 8.21 -17.32 14.06
C ASN A 56 7.60 -16.07 14.74
N GLY A 57 6.38 -15.69 14.32
CA GLY A 57 5.66 -14.53 14.89
C GLY A 57 6.22 -13.16 14.48
N ARG A 58 7.21 -13.11 13.58
CA ARG A 58 7.82 -11.88 13.07
C ARG A 58 7.50 -11.68 11.58
N VAL A 59 7.37 -10.42 11.20
CA VAL A 59 7.28 -9.99 9.79
C VAL A 59 8.62 -9.44 9.34
N TYR A 60 8.98 -9.74 8.10
CA TYR A 60 10.18 -9.30 7.42
C TYR A 60 9.77 -8.77 6.06
N SER A 61 9.58 -7.46 5.94
CA SER A 61 9.28 -6.80 4.67
C SER A 61 10.39 -5.86 4.26
N GLU A 62 10.83 -5.99 3.01
CA GLU A 62 11.86 -5.14 2.43
C GLU A 62 11.34 -3.72 2.17
N TYR A 63 10.10 -3.57 1.67
CA TYR A 63 9.50 -2.27 1.35
C TYR A 63 8.10 -2.10 1.93
N ILE A 64 7.90 -0.97 2.61
CA ILE A 64 6.60 -0.55 3.13
C ILE A 64 6.25 0.83 2.58
N ASN A 65 5.06 0.92 2.00
CA ASN A 65 4.45 2.19 1.65
C ASN A 65 3.60 2.68 2.84
N VAL A 66 3.69 3.98 3.10
CA VAL A 66 2.97 4.66 4.18
C VAL A 66 2.25 5.86 3.60
N ALA A 67 0.93 5.87 3.72
CA ALA A 67 0.05 6.89 3.19
C ALA A 67 -0.65 7.61 4.35
N TRP A 68 -0.34 8.90 4.51
CA TRP A 68 -1.02 9.80 5.44
C TRP A 68 -2.16 10.48 4.72
N GLN A 69 -3.38 10.17 5.14
CA GLN A 69 -4.57 10.69 4.52
C GLN A 69 -4.86 12.11 5.07
N LEU A 70 -5.02 13.10 4.20
CA LEU A 70 -5.23 14.51 4.61
C LEU A 70 -6.69 14.96 4.53
N ARG A 71 -7.57 14.10 4.01
CA ARG A 71 -9.01 14.33 3.82
C ARG A 71 -9.77 13.04 4.09
N ASP A 72 -11.00 13.15 4.55
CA ASP A 72 -11.87 11.98 4.65
C ASP A 72 -12.05 11.33 3.27
N VAL A 73 -12.17 10.00 3.26
CA VAL A 73 -12.42 9.14 2.12
C VAL A 73 -13.48 8.15 2.54
N THR A 74 -14.63 8.23 1.89
CA THR A 74 -15.76 7.31 2.05
C THR A 74 -15.72 6.22 0.98
N LEU A 75 -16.53 5.18 1.14
CA LEU A 75 -16.64 4.14 0.10
C LEU A 75 -17.14 4.68 -1.25
N GLU A 76 -17.88 5.79 -1.25
CA GLU A 76 -18.48 6.40 -2.45
C GLU A 76 -17.50 7.26 -3.26
N ASP A 77 -16.40 7.71 -2.64
CA ASP A 77 -15.44 8.64 -3.27
C ASP A 77 -14.44 7.93 -4.20
N GLY A 78 -14.25 6.63 -4.02
CA GLY A 78 -13.14 5.86 -4.59
C GLY A 78 -11.83 6.04 -3.80
N GLY A 79 -10.69 5.69 -4.43
CA GLY A 79 -9.39 5.75 -3.76
C GLY A 79 -8.80 4.38 -3.43
N PHE A 80 -8.01 4.28 -2.36
CA PHE A 80 -7.11 3.13 -2.16
C PHE A 80 -7.84 1.80 -2.04
N VAL A 81 -7.43 0.83 -2.86
CA VAL A 81 -7.92 -0.55 -2.81
C VAL A 81 -6.76 -1.53 -2.69
N CYS A 82 -7.03 -2.69 -2.10
CA CYS A 82 -6.09 -3.80 -2.06
C CYS A 82 -6.77 -5.16 -2.11
N ILE A 83 -5.99 -6.21 -2.36
CA ILE A 83 -6.42 -7.60 -2.14
C ILE A 83 -5.71 -8.11 -0.88
N PRO A 84 -6.41 -8.27 0.24
CA PRO A 84 -5.82 -8.81 1.46
C PRO A 84 -5.21 -10.20 1.21
N GLY A 85 -4.00 -10.43 1.70
CA GLY A 85 -3.32 -11.74 1.60
C GLY A 85 -2.64 -12.05 0.26
N SER A 86 -2.81 -11.22 -0.78
CA SER A 86 -2.18 -11.38 -2.11
C SER A 86 -0.65 -11.44 -2.11
N HIS A 87 0.00 -11.01 -1.02
CA HIS A 87 1.44 -11.19 -0.78
C HIS A 87 1.87 -12.63 -0.50
N LYS A 88 0.92 -13.56 -0.46
CA LYS A 88 1.14 -15.01 -0.42
C LYS A 88 0.63 -15.72 -1.67
N ALA A 89 0.19 -14.96 -2.69
CA ALA A 89 -0.27 -15.56 -3.94
C ALA A 89 0.87 -16.31 -4.63
N SER A 90 0.56 -17.46 -5.21
CA SER A 90 1.50 -18.29 -6.00
C SER A 90 1.06 -18.44 -7.45
N TYR A 91 0.01 -17.71 -7.85
CA TYR A 91 -0.54 -17.73 -9.18
C TYR A 91 -0.72 -16.30 -9.68
N PRO A 92 -0.64 -16.08 -11.01
CA PRO A 92 -0.86 -14.77 -11.60
C PRO A 92 -2.23 -14.20 -11.23
N MET A 93 -2.29 -12.88 -11.08
CA MET A 93 -3.55 -12.17 -10.89
C MET A 93 -4.42 -12.32 -12.14
N PRO A 94 -5.69 -12.75 -12.01
CA PRO A 94 -6.66 -12.73 -13.10
C PRO A 94 -6.80 -11.33 -13.72
N GLU A 95 -6.99 -11.27 -15.04
CA GLU A 95 -7.04 -10.00 -15.77
C GLU A 95 -8.22 -9.11 -15.34
N GLY A 96 -9.41 -9.69 -15.14
CA GLY A 96 -10.59 -8.94 -14.69
C GLY A 96 -10.41 -8.30 -13.30
N ILE A 97 -9.58 -8.89 -12.44
CA ILE A 97 -9.23 -8.30 -11.15
C ILE A 97 -8.29 -7.11 -11.35
N ARG A 98 -7.31 -7.22 -12.25
CA ARG A 98 -6.31 -6.16 -12.49
C ARG A 98 -6.96 -4.82 -12.82
N THR A 99 -8.03 -4.85 -13.59
CA THR A 99 -8.81 -3.68 -14.01
C THR A 99 -9.98 -3.33 -13.10
N CYS A 100 -10.28 -4.18 -12.12
CA CYS A 100 -11.50 -4.14 -11.31
C CYS A 100 -12.80 -4.30 -12.12
N ASP A 101 -12.75 -4.91 -13.31
CA ASP A 101 -13.95 -5.21 -14.10
C ASP A 101 -14.70 -6.44 -13.56
N ASP A 102 -13.97 -7.42 -13.01
CA ASP A 102 -14.48 -8.56 -12.24
C ASP A 102 -13.58 -8.79 -11.04
N GLU A 103 -13.97 -8.23 -9.90
CA GLU A 103 -13.20 -8.26 -8.67
C GLU A 103 -13.29 -9.60 -7.94
N MET A 104 -14.23 -10.47 -8.32
CA MET A 104 -14.51 -11.75 -7.66
C MET A 104 -14.77 -11.63 -6.13
N GLY A 105 -15.12 -10.44 -5.65
CA GLY A 105 -15.26 -10.12 -4.22
C GLY A 105 -13.94 -10.10 -3.43
N LEU A 106 -12.79 -10.07 -4.09
CA LEU A 106 -11.46 -10.11 -3.47
C LEU A 106 -10.88 -8.73 -3.16
N VAL A 107 -11.36 -7.69 -3.86
CA VAL A 107 -10.88 -6.32 -3.72
C VAL A 107 -11.54 -5.68 -2.50
N ARG A 108 -10.72 -5.03 -1.67
CA ARG A 108 -11.15 -4.29 -0.48
C ARG A 108 -10.86 -2.80 -0.68
N HIS A 109 -11.92 -2.00 -0.70
CA HIS A 109 -11.84 -0.55 -0.55
C HIS A 109 -11.72 -0.16 0.93
N VAL A 110 -10.88 0.82 1.22
CA VAL A 110 -10.56 1.24 2.59
C VAL A 110 -10.99 2.69 2.79
N GLU A 111 -12.03 2.88 3.61
CA GLU A 111 -12.40 4.20 4.12
C GLU A 111 -11.35 4.70 5.11
N MET A 112 -11.12 6.01 5.10
CA MET A 112 -10.14 6.65 5.97
C MET A 112 -10.62 8.04 6.34
N LYS A 113 -10.32 8.49 7.55
CA LYS A 113 -10.50 9.88 7.98
C LYS A 113 -9.22 10.67 7.79
N ALA A 114 -9.33 11.99 7.73
CA ALA A 114 -8.19 12.88 7.77
C ALA A 114 -7.36 12.61 9.04
N GLY A 115 -6.06 12.33 8.86
CA GLY A 115 -5.14 11.95 9.92
C GLY A 115 -4.87 10.45 10.02
N ASP A 116 -5.67 9.60 9.36
CA ASP A 116 -5.40 8.16 9.31
C ASP A 116 -4.11 7.86 8.53
N VAL A 117 -3.48 6.74 8.91
CA VAL A 117 -2.22 6.28 8.34
C VAL A 117 -2.39 4.86 7.85
N LEU A 118 -2.31 4.69 6.54
CA LEU A 118 -2.35 3.40 5.87
C LEU A 118 -0.91 2.89 5.64
N LEU A 119 -0.64 1.67 6.10
CA LEU A 119 0.61 0.95 5.83
C LEU A 119 0.29 -0.26 4.95
N PHE A 120 1.03 -0.45 3.85
CA PHE A 120 0.86 -1.61 2.98
C PHE A 120 2.18 -2.05 2.35
N LEU A 121 2.24 -3.34 1.98
CA LEU A 121 3.43 -3.92 1.37
C LEU A 121 3.59 -3.37 -0.05
N ALA A 122 4.67 -2.62 -0.29
CA ALA A 122 4.79 -1.77 -1.47
C ALA A 122 4.79 -2.53 -2.80
N SER A 123 5.23 -3.78 -2.79
CA SER A 123 5.44 -4.56 -4.01
C SER A 123 5.04 -6.03 -3.88
N ALA A 124 4.67 -6.48 -2.68
CA ALA A 124 4.21 -7.83 -2.43
C ALA A 124 2.69 -7.93 -2.35
N GLN A 125 1.99 -6.91 -1.84
CA GLN A 125 0.53 -6.93 -1.73
C GLN A 125 -0.10 -6.23 -2.92
N THR A 126 -1.05 -6.89 -3.56
CA THR A 126 -1.85 -6.31 -4.62
C THR A 126 -2.61 -5.09 -4.11
N HIS A 127 -2.41 -3.96 -4.78
CA HIS A 127 -3.06 -2.69 -4.46
C HIS A 127 -3.19 -1.79 -5.68
N GLY A 128 -4.01 -0.75 -5.55
CA GLY A 128 -4.30 0.22 -6.60
C GLY A 128 -5.18 1.33 -6.05
N ALA A 129 -5.91 2.00 -6.94
CA ALA A 129 -6.92 2.96 -6.55
C ALA A 129 -8.10 2.94 -7.51
N TYR A 130 -9.32 2.95 -6.97
CA TYR A 130 -10.50 3.26 -7.76
C TYR A 130 -10.44 4.67 -8.33
N PRO A 131 -11.14 4.94 -9.45
CA PRO A 131 -11.39 6.28 -9.94
C PRO A 131 -11.97 7.17 -8.83
N TRP A 132 -11.58 8.44 -8.82
CA TRP A 132 -12.04 9.39 -7.80
C TRP A 132 -13.30 10.11 -8.25
N THR A 133 -14.38 9.97 -7.49
CA THR A 133 -15.70 10.55 -7.75
C THR A 133 -16.09 11.64 -6.75
N GLY A 134 -15.37 11.74 -5.62
CA GLY A 134 -15.62 12.73 -4.58
C GLY A 134 -15.48 14.18 -5.08
N GLU A 135 -16.34 15.07 -4.59
CA GLU A 135 -16.32 16.50 -4.96
C GLU A 135 -15.05 17.20 -4.46
N GLU A 136 -14.60 16.85 -3.26
CA GLU A 136 -13.36 17.37 -2.69
C GLU A 136 -12.15 16.62 -3.26
N ASN A 137 -11.06 17.36 -3.49
CA ASN A 137 -9.82 16.74 -3.97
C ASN A 137 -9.23 15.81 -2.89
N ARG A 138 -9.01 14.53 -3.23
CA ARG A 138 -8.24 13.61 -2.41
C ARG A 138 -6.80 14.11 -2.30
N ARG A 139 -6.28 14.16 -1.08
CA ARG A 139 -4.89 14.55 -0.79
C ARG A 139 -4.26 13.58 0.20
N MET A 140 -3.05 13.13 -0.11
CA MET A 140 -2.27 12.29 0.81
C MET A 140 -0.77 12.58 0.70
N ILE A 141 -0.06 12.42 1.82
CA ILE A 141 1.41 12.38 1.85
C ILE A 141 1.84 10.92 1.86
N PHE A 142 2.78 10.58 1.00
CA PHE A 142 3.22 9.22 0.78
C PHE A 142 4.72 9.09 1.04
N PHE A 143 5.06 8.07 1.82
CA PHE A 143 6.44 7.66 2.06
C PHE A 143 6.63 6.22 1.62
N GLN A 144 7.74 5.94 0.98
CA GLN A 144 8.21 4.56 0.78
C GLN A 144 9.45 4.35 1.62
N TYR A 145 9.42 3.33 2.48
CA TYR A 145 10.55 2.92 3.28
C TYR A 145 11.14 1.62 2.76
N ARG A 146 12.48 1.51 2.83
CA ARG A 146 13.24 0.30 2.54
C ARG A 146 13.96 -0.19 3.79
N SER A 147 13.96 -1.50 4.05
CA SER A 147 14.73 -2.11 5.13
C SER A 147 16.22 -2.07 4.80
N ARG A 148 17.06 -1.76 5.80
CA ARG A 148 18.52 -1.77 5.62
C ARG A 148 19.16 -3.12 5.86
N ASN A 149 18.44 -4.06 6.46
CA ASN A 149 19.05 -5.28 7.00
C ASN A 149 18.34 -6.55 6.55
N LEU A 150 17.38 -6.43 5.64
CA LEU A 150 16.65 -7.57 5.08
C LEU A 150 16.92 -7.67 3.59
N TYR A 151 17.24 -8.89 3.14
CA TYR A 151 17.34 -9.24 1.72
C TYR A 151 18.34 -8.42 0.90
N MET A 152 19.35 -7.84 1.55
CA MET A 152 20.50 -7.25 0.85
C MET A 152 21.24 -8.34 0.07
N SER A 153 21.47 -8.07 -1.21
CA SER A 153 22.48 -8.76 -2.02
C SER A 153 23.88 -8.27 -1.67
#